data_AF-A0A431UFS5-F1
#
_entry.id   AF-A0A431UFS5-F1
#
_cell.length_a   1.000
_cell.length_b   1.000
_cell.length_c   1.000
_cell.angle_alpha   90.00
_cell.angle_beta   90.00
_cell.angle_gamma   90.00
#
_symmetry.space_group_name_H-M   'P 1'
#
loop_
_entity.id
_entity.type
_entity.pdbx_description
1 polymer ?
#
loop_
_entity_poly.entity_id
_entity_poly.type
_entity_poly.pdbx_seq_one_letter_code
_entity_poly.pdbx_strand_id
1 'polypeptide(L)' 'MVDFNTSGSQYLRSFAFYLMRDAELPDQQVTVMHRDLFRRAGIEWRDGQSMASLLDGLNLQQLRALVDQLRDGDDDEEE' A
#
# COMPACT_ATOMS: atom_id res chain seq x y z
N MET A 1 26.51 8.68 2.07
CA MET A 1 26.19 7.26 1.86
C MET A 1 24.74 7.26 1.44
N VAL A 2 24.44 6.98 0.17
CA VAL A 2 23.05 7.02 -0.31
C VAL A 2 22.41 5.74 0.18
N ASP A 3 21.50 5.84 1.15
CA ASP A 3 20.77 4.69 1.68
C ASP A 3 19.92 4.07 0.57
N PHE A 4 20.46 3.06 -0.11
CA PHE A 4 19.74 2.27 -1.12
C PHE A 4 18.41 1.71 -0.60
N ASN A 5 18.28 1.56 0.72
CA ASN A 5 17.06 1.11 1.39
C ASN A 5 15.95 2.18 1.38
N THR A 6 16.31 3.45 1.52
CA THR A 6 15.36 4.59 1.46
C THR A 6 14.81 4.78 0.06
N SER A 7 15.63 4.58 -0.98
CA SER A 7 15.17 4.64 -2.37
C SER A 7 14.16 3.53 -2.69
N GLY A 8 14.38 2.32 -2.17
CA GLY A 8 13.49 1.19 -2.39
C GLY A 8 12.13 1.36 -1.71
N SER A 9 12.10 1.85 -0.47
CA SER A 9 10.85 2.11 0.25
C SER A 9 10.08 3.29 -0.36
N GLN A 10 10.77 4.36 -0.79
CA GLN A 10 10.13 5.47 -1.51
C GLN A 10 9.51 5.01 -2.83
N TYR A 11 10.21 4.19 -3.60
CA TYR A 11 9.67 3.61 -4.83
C TYR A 11 8.39 2.80 -4.57
N LEU A 12 8.43 1.89 -3.59
CA LEU A 12 7.26 1.06 -3.25
C LEU A 12 6.08 1.89 -2.74
N ARG A 13 6.33 2.98 -2.01
CA ARG A 13 5.28 3.91 -1.57
C ARG A 13 4.60 4.57 -2.77
N SER A 14 5.38 5.16 -3.67
CA SER A 14 4.83 5.77 -4.89
C SER A 14 4.09 4.76 -5.76
N PHE A 15 4.60 3.52 -5.82
CA PHE A 15 3.97 2.46 -6.59
C PHE A 15 2.66 1.96 -5.95
N ALA A 16 2.60 1.81 -4.62
CA ALA A 16 1.37 1.49 -3.92
C ALA A 16 0.30 2.58 -4.11
N PHE A 17 0.69 3.86 -4.11
CA PHE A 17 -0.21 4.97 -4.46
C PHE A 17 -0.77 4.87 -5.87
N TYR A 18 0.08 4.52 -6.84
CA TYR A 18 -0.35 4.32 -8.22
C TYR A 18 -1.38 3.18 -8.31
N LEU A 19 -1.08 2.02 -7.70
CA LEU A 19 -1.97 0.86 -7.73
C LEU A 19 -3.31 1.11 -7.02
N MET A 20 -3.32 1.82 -5.88
CA MET A 20 -4.58 2.18 -5.22
C MET A 20 -5.45 3.03 -6.12
N ARG A 21 -4.85 4.01 -6.81
CA ARG A 21 -5.58 4.88 -7.73
C ARG A 21 -6.07 4.14 -8.98
N ASP A 22 -5.31 3.15 -9.44
CA ASP A 22 -5.68 2.25 -10.53
C ASP A 22 -6.88 1.38 -10.15
N ALA A 23 -6.86 0.81 -8.95
CA ALA A 23 -7.96 0.04 -8.35
C ALA A 23 -9.14 0.91 -7.84
N GLU A 24 -9.20 2.19 -8.21
CA GLU A 24 -10.20 3.17 -7.79
C GLU A 24 -10.39 3.30 -6.26
N LEU A 25 -9.37 2.93 -5.49
CA LEU A 25 -9.35 3.06 -4.03
C LEU A 25 -9.01 4.49 -3.60
N PRO A 26 -9.59 4.97 -2.48
CA PRO A 26 -9.32 6.31 -1.99
C PRO A 26 -7.87 6.49 -1.54
N ASP A 27 -7.12 7.33 -2.25
CA ASP A 27 -5.68 7.55 -2.00
C ASP A 27 -5.38 8.60 -0.91
N GLN A 28 -6.32 9.48 -0.58
CA GLN A 28 -6.07 10.54 0.41
C GLN A 28 -6.16 10.05 1.86
N GLN A 29 -7.15 9.21 2.15
CA GLN A 29 -7.47 8.76 3.50
C GLN A 29 -7.73 7.26 3.48
N VAL A 30 -7.27 6.58 4.53
CA VAL A 30 -7.60 5.19 4.75
C VAL A 30 -9.08 5.08 5.10
N THR A 31 -9.79 4.30 4.32
CA THR A 31 -11.19 3.92 4.56
C THR A 31 -11.31 2.42 4.82
N VAL A 32 -12.49 2.00 5.27
CA VAL A 32 -12.87 0.58 5.41
C VAL A 32 -12.65 -0.28 4.16
N MET A 33 -12.58 0.31 2.96
CA MET A 33 -12.27 -0.43 1.72
C MET A 33 -10.86 -1.04 1.74
N HIS A 34 -9.93 -0.41 2.44
CA HIS A 34 -8.55 -0.90 2.57
C HIS A 34 -8.38 -1.91 3.69
N ARG A 35 -9.41 -2.16 4.50
CA ARG A 35 -9.31 -3.01 5.69
C ARG A 35 -8.73 -4.37 5.37
N ASP A 36 -9.32 -5.04 4.40
CA ASP A 36 -8.99 -6.43 4.08
C ASP A 36 -7.60 -6.50 3.44
N LEU A 37 -7.27 -5.54 2.57
CA LEU A 37 -5.95 -5.35 1.98
C LEU A 37 -4.85 -5.15 3.06
N PHE A 38 -5.03 -4.18 3.95
CA PHE A 38 -4.07 -3.90 5.02
C PHE A 38 -3.97 -5.04 6.03
N ARG A 39 -5.09 -5.69 6.36
CA ARG A 39 -5.09 -6.85 7.24
C ARG A 39 -4.27 -8.01 6.67
N ARG A 40 -4.43 -8.32 5.36
CA ARG A 40 -3.64 -9.36 4.68
C ARG A 40 -2.15 -8.99 4.61
N ALA A 41 -1.84 -7.70 4.41
CA ALA A 41 -0.48 -7.18 4.42
C ALA A 41 0.14 -7.02 5.82
N GLY A 42 -0.59 -7.33 6.90
CA GLY A 42 -0.11 -7.15 8.27
C GLY A 42 0.13 -5.69 8.66
N ILE A 43 -0.64 -4.78 8.08
CA ILE A 43 -0.55 -3.34 8.30
C ILE A 43 -1.63 -2.91 9.30
N GLU A 44 -1.20 -2.28 10.37
CA GLU A 44 -2.13 -1.62 11.29
C GLU A 44 -2.71 -0.38 10.63
N TRP A 45 -4.04 -0.30 10.59
CA TRP A 45 -4.75 0.77 9.94
C TRP A 45 -5.86 1.34 10.83
N ARG A 46 -6.24 2.59 10.58
CA ARG A 46 -7.32 3.31 11.25
C ARG A 46 -8.13 4.06 10.21
N ASP A 47 -9.46 4.01 10.34
CA ASP A 47 -10.37 4.75 9.48
C ASP A 47 -10.14 6.27 9.63
N GLY A 48 -10.15 6.98 8.50
CA GLY A 48 -9.97 8.44 8.44
C GLY A 48 -8.54 8.94 8.63
N GLN A 49 -7.55 8.07 8.84
CA GLN A 49 -6.15 8.52 8.91
C GLN A 49 -5.58 8.82 7.52
N SER A 50 -4.58 9.70 7.44
CA SER A 50 -3.92 10.02 6.18
C SER A 50 -3.18 8.80 5.62
N MET A 51 -3.44 8.47 4.35
CA MET A 51 -2.76 7.40 3.64
C MET A 51 -1.26 7.65 3.54
N ALA A 52 -0.87 8.90 3.24
CA ALA A 52 0.53 9.30 3.15
C ALA A 52 1.27 9.07 4.47
N SER A 53 0.65 9.41 5.60
CA SER A 53 1.23 9.17 6.93
C SER A 53 1.32 7.68 7.28
N LEU A 54 0.31 6.88 6.91
CA LEU A 54 0.36 5.43 7.09
C LEU A 54 1.54 4.85 6.30
N LEU A 55 1.60 5.12 4.99
CA LEU A 55 2.65 4.61 4.11
C LEU A 55 4.04 5.07 4.52
N ASP A 56 4.17 6.28 5.07
CA ASP A 56 5.41 6.80 5.63
C ASP A 56 5.88 6.04 6.87
N GLY A 57 4.95 5.50 7.67
CA GLY A 57 5.25 4.67 8.83
C GLY A 57 5.60 3.21 8.48
N LEU A 58 5.34 2.76 7.25
CA LEU A 58 5.56 1.37 6.87
C LEU A 58 7.03 1.04 6.61
N ASN A 59 7.42 -0.16 7.04
CA ASN A 59 8.70 -0.74 6.67
C ASN A 59 8.67 -1.38 5.27
N LEU A 60 9.83 -1.75 4.75
CA LEU A 60 9.97 -2.32 3.41
C LEU A 60 9.16 -3.62 3.22
N GLN A 61 9.09 -4.48 4.23
CA GLN A 61 8.36 -5.75 4.16
C GLN A 61 6.85 -5.52 4.06
N GLN A 62 6.31 -4.59 4.86
CA GLN A 62 4.91 -4.19 4.83
C GLN A 62 4.54 -3.52 3.50
N LEU A 63 5.42 -2.64 2.98
CA LEU A 63 5.23 -2.03 1.66
C LEU A 63 5.23 -3.06 0.54
N ARG A 64 6.11 -4.06 0.62
CA ARG A 64 6.16 -5.15 -0.36
C ARG A 64 4.87 -5.97 -0.31
N ALA A 65 4.42 -6.36 0.88
CA ALA A 65 3.18 -7.09 1.07
C ALA A 65 1.96 -6.28 0.60
N LEU A 66 1.94 -4.97 0.83
CA LEU A 66 0.88 -4.10 0.34
C LEU A 66 0.80 -4.07 -1.19
N VAL A 67 1.94 -3.89 -1.85
CA VAL A 67 2.02 -3.89 -3.33
C VAL A 67 1.61 -5.24 -3.89
N ASP A 68 2.00 -6.33 -3.23
CA ASP A 68 1.62 -7.69 -3.59
C ASP A 68 0.10 -7.88 -3.52
N GLN A 69 -0.54 -7.47 -2.41
CA GLN A 69 -1.99 -7.53 -2.26
C GLN A 69 -2.76 -6.63 -3.22
N LEU A 70 -2.20 -5.46 -3.56
CA LEU A 70 -2.80 -4.55 -4.55
C LEU A 70 -2.73 -5.11 -5.97
N ARG A 71 -1.70 -5.91 -6.28
CA ARG A 71 -1.58 -6.60 -7.58
C ARG A 71 -2.43 -7.87 -7.63
N ASP A 72 -2.45 -8.64 -6.55
CA ASP A 72 -3.25 -9.86 -6.42
C ASP A 72 -4.76 -9.56 -6.49
N GLY A 73 -5.19 -8.40 -5.99
CA GLY A 73 -6.57 -7.92 -6.13
C GLY A 73 -6.98 -7.47 -7.54
N ASP A 74 -6.03 -7.35 -8.48
CA ASP A 74 -6.26 -7.04 -9.89
C ASP A 74 -6.25 -8.31 -10.77
N ASP A 75 -5.79 -9.45 -10.23
CA ASP A 75 -5.68 -10.75 -10.91
C ASP A 75 -6.95 -11.60 -10.75
N ASP A 76 -8.12 -10.96 -10.69
CA ASP A 76 -9.43 -11.63 -10.85
C ASP A 76 -9.78 -11.71 -12.36
N GLU A 77 -8.81 -12.10 -13.22
CA GLU A 77 -9.08 -12.57 -14.59
C GLU A 77 -7.90 -13.39 -15.18
N GLU A 78 -7.82 -14.69 -14.88
CA GLU A 78 -7.63 -15.71 -15.93
C GLU A 78 -7.99 -17.13 -15.40
N GLU A 79 -8.83 -17.82 -16.17
CA GLU A 79 -9.43 -19.16 -15.94
C GLU A 79 -8.44 -20.33 -15.78
#